data_AF-A0A1W9NWD7-F1
#
_entry.id   AF-A0A1W9NWD7-F1
#
_cell.length_a   1.000
_cell.length_b   1.000
_cell.length_c   1.000
_cell.angle_alpha   90.00
_cell.angle_beta   90.00
_cell.angle_gamma   90.00
#
_symmetry.space_group_name_H-M   'P 1'
#
loop_
_entity.id
_entity.type
_entity.pdbx_description
1 polymer ?
#
loop_
_entity_poly.entity_id
_entity_poly.type
_entity_poly.pdbx_seq_one_letter_code
_entity_poly.pdbx_strand_id
1 'polypeptide(L)'
;MQSYLNKIPDSEKTRLQNLPIEEKVSMAKEVVKAAYKQFGEKNIAVAWTGGKDSTTLLWIVKQAADELNEKLPICEFIDEGDVFPEIWEFVNEWKEKWGVRLHIY
;
A
#
# COMPACT_ATOMS: atom_id res chain seq x y z
N MET A 1 1.16 8.25 16.68
CA MET A 1 1.43 8.40 15.23
C MET A 1 1.57 9.86 14.80
N GLN A 2 0.65 10.77 15.18
CA GLN A 2 0.81 12.22 14.97
C GLN A 2 2.10 12.82 15.60
N SER A 3 2.60 12.24 16.70
CA SER A 3 3.83 12.69 17.36
C SER A 3 5.13 12.45 16.57
N TYR A 4 5.15 11.54 15.59
CA TYR A 4 6.33 11.28 14.75
C TYR A 4 6.42 12.24 13.56
N LEU A 5 5.27 12.62 12.97
CA LEU A 5 5.21 13.58 11.85
C LEU A 5 5.55 15.01 12.28
N ASN A 6 5.35 15.34 13.56
CA ASN A 6 5.75 16.62 14.16
C ASN A 6 7.27 16.80 14.34
N LYS A 7 8.09 15.79 13.99
CA LYS A 7 9.56 15.89 14.03
C LYS A 7 10.20 16.25 12.70
N ILE A 8 9.45 16.21 11.59
CA ILE A 8 9.99 16.56 10.28
C ILE A 8 9.88 18.08 10.12
N PRO A 9 11.00 18.81 9.98
CA PRO A 9 10.97 20.26 9.75
C PRO A 9 10.11 20.60 8.54
N ASP A 10 9.43 21.74 8.53
CA ASP A 10 8.57 22.12 7.40
C ASP A 10 9.34 22.30 6.09
N SER A 11 10.62 22.66 6.16
CA SER A 11 11.54 22.66 5.02
C SER A 11 11.71 21.27 4.41
N GLU A 12 11.79 20.24 5.25
CA GLU A 12 11.94 18.86 4.83
C GLU A 12 10.63 18.29 4.27
N LYS A 13 9.48 18.62 4.86
CA LYS A 13 8.16 18.28 4.27
C LYS A 13 8.01 18.88 2.87
N THR A 14 8.36 20.15 2.72
CA THR A 14 8.30 20.86 1.44
C THR A 14 9.22 20.19 0.41
N ARG A 15 10.44 19.83 0.83
CA ARG A 15 11.39 19.09 -0.03
C ARG A 15 10.80 17.76 -0.48
N LEU A 16 10.27 16.94 0.43
CA LEU A 16 9.67 15.63 0.13
C LEU A 16 8.45 15.75 -0.81
N GLN A 17 7.61 16.76 -0.60
CA GLN A 17 6.45 17.05 -1.45
C GLN A 17 6.85 17.47 -2.87
N ASN A 18 8.01 18.11 -3.04
CA ASN A 18 8.50 18.58 -4.33
C ASN A 18 9.39 17.56 -5.06
N LEU A 19 9.65 16.38 -4.49
CA LEU A 19 10.38 15.33 -5.19
C LEU A 19 9.64 14.89 -6.47
N PRO A 20 10.38 14.52 -7.54
CA PRO A 20 9.82 13.84 -8.69
C PRO A 20 9.01 12.61 -8.27
N ILE A 21 7.97 12.28 -9.04
CA ILE A 21 7.05 11.21 -8.66
C ILE A 21 7.77 9.85 -8.62
N GLU A 22 8.74 9.64 -9.52
CA GLU A 22 9.57 8.45 -9.61
C GLU A 22 10.42 8.27 -8.35
N GLU A 23 10.96 9.36 -7.80
CA GLU A 23 11.74 9.33 -6.55
C GLU A 23 10.84 8.98 -5.36
N LYS A 24 9.63 9.55 -5.28
CA LYS A 24 8.65 9.21 -4.24
C LYS A 24 8.27 7.74 -4.30
N VAL A 25 8.04 7.21 -5.50
CA VAL A 25 7.72 5.78 -5.71
C VAL A 25 8.91 4.91 -5.31
N SER A 26 10.14 5.28 -5.69
CA SER A 26 11.35 4.56 -5.30
C SER A 26 11.50 4.50 -3.77
N MET A 27 11.38 5.65 -3.10
CA MET A 27 11.44 5.73 -1.64
C MET A 27 10.36 4.87 -0.96
N ALA A 28 9.12 4.91 -1.47
CA ALA A 28 8.03 4.11 -0.92
C ALA A 28 8.28 2.60 -1.09
N LYS A 29 8.80 2.17 -2.26
CA LYS A 29 9.19 0.77 -2.48
C LYS A 29 10.27 0.33 -1.50
N GLU A 30 11.28 1.15 -1.21
CA GLU A 30 12.33 0.78 -0.26
C GLU A 30 11.78 0.53 1.16
N VAL A 31 10.79 1.32 1.60
CA VAL A 31 10.10 1.07 2.88
C VAL A 31 9.37 -0.28 2.84
N VAL A 32 8.68 -0.59 1.75
CA VAL A 32 7.99 -1.89 1.60
C VAL A 32 8.99 -3.03 1.57
N LYS A 33 10.07 -2.95 0.78
CA LYS A 33 11.11 -3.97 0.71
C LYS A 33 11.78 -4.20 2.07
N ALA A 34 11.97 -3.15 2.86
CA ALA A 34 12.45 -3.29 4.23
C ALA A 34 11.49 -4.09 5.11
N ALA A 35 10.17 -3.87 4.97
CA ALA A 35 9.17 -4.66 5.67
C ALA A 35 9.19 -6.15 5.25
N TYR A 36 9.30 -6.45 3.94
CA TYR A 36 9.48 -7.83 3.46
C TYR A 36 10.73 -8.48 4.08
N LYS A 37 11.88 -7.80 4.04
CA LYS A 37 13.14 -8.33 4.59
C LYS A 37 13.06 -8.56 6.10
N GLN A 38 12.34 -7.70 6.83
CA GLN A 38 12.27 -7.76 8.28
C GLN A 38 11.26 -8.79 8.79
N PHE A 39 10.10 -8.90 8.14
CA PHE A 39 8.97 -9.67 8.65
C PHE A 39 8.63 -10.90 7.79
N GLY A 40 8.97 -10.89 6.50
CA GLY A 40 8.54 -11.91 5.54
C GLY A 40 7.11 -11.66 5.03
N GLU A 41 6.82 -12.17 3.83
CA GLU A 41 5.57 -11.94 3.10
C GLU A 41 4.33 -12.49 3.80
N LYS A 42 4.50 -13.51 4.66
CA LYS A 42 3.40 -14.14 5.43
C LYS A 42 3.04 -13.40 6.71
N ASN A 43 3.90 -12.50 7.19
CA ASN A 43 3.71 -11.78 8.45
C ASN A 43 3.41 -10.28 8.24
N ILE A 44 3.12 -9.88 7.01
CA ILE A 44 2.67 -8.53 6.67
C ILE A 44 1.33 -8.63 5.94
N ALA A 45 0.51 -7.59 6.10
CA ALA A 45 -0.77 -7.45 5.41
C ALA A 45 -0.91 -6.02 4.88
N VAL A 46 -1.69 -5.85 3.82
CA VAL A 46 -2.00 -4.54 3.24
C VAL A 46 -3.46 -4.21 3.54
N ALA A 47 -3.71 -3.14 4.28
CA ALA A 47 -5.07 -2.62 4.42
C ALA A 47 -5.50 -1.96 3.10
N TRP A 48 -6.46 -2.57 2.41
CA TRP A 48 -6.94 -2.11 1.11
C TRP A 48 -8.46 -2.13 1.03
N THR A 49 -9.04 -0.93 1.02
CA THR A 49 -10.49 -0.68 0.99
C THR A 49 -11.00 -0.12 -0.34
N GLY A 50 -10.22 -0.24 -1.43
CA GLY A 50 -10.61 0.27 -2.75
C GLY A 50 -10.45 1.78 -2.95
N GLY A 51 -10.09 2.54 -1.92
CA GLY A 51 -9.80 3.98 -2.03
C GLY A 51 -8.49 4.29 -2.78
N LYS A 52 -8.32 5.54 -3.23
CA LYS A 52 -7.13 5.95 -4.02
C LYS A 52 -5.80 5.71 -3.28
N ASP A 53 -5.76 6.02 -1.98
CA ASP A 53 -4.51 6.01 -1.21
C ASP A 53 -4.09 4.56 -0.91
N SER A 54 -5.04 3.73 -0.49
CA SER A 54 -4.81 2.31 -0.23
C SER A 54 -4.57 1.52 -1.51
N THR A 55 -5.20 1.88 -2.63
CA THR A 55 -4.91 1.28 -3.95
C THR A 55 -3.54 1.67 -4.47
N THR A 56 -3.12 2.93 -4.26
CA THR A 56 -1.75 3.37 -4.59
C THR A 56 -0.73 2.61 -3.76
N LEU A 57 -0.99 2.42 -2.46
CA LEU A 57 -0.14 1.60 -1.60
C LEU A 57 -0.08 0.14 -2.09
N LEU A 58 -1.22 -0.48 -2.41
CA LEU A 58 -1.26 -1.84 -2.96
C LEU A 58 -0.43 -1.96 -4.23
N TRP A 59 -0.53 -0.98 -5.15
CA TRP A 59 0.28 -0.95 -6.36
C TRP A 59 1.78 -0.88 -6.04
N ILE A 60 2.20 0.00 -5.12
CA ILE A 60 3.60 0.09 -4.68
C ILE A 60 4.08 -1.24 -4.08
N VAL A 61 3.24 -1.88 -3.25
CA VAL A 61 3.57 -3.17 -2.63
C VAL A 61 3.71 -4.27 -3.69
N LYS A 62 2.85 -4.28 -4.70
CA LYS A 62 2.95 -5.22 -5.82
C LYS A 62 4.26 -5.01 -6.59
N GLN A 63 4.62 -3.77 -6.94
CA GLN A 63 5.88 -3.48 -7.63
C GLN A 63 7.10 -3.93 -6.82
N ALA A 64 7.09 -3.67 -5.50
CA ALA A 64 8.17 -4.11 -4.63
C ALA A 64 8.25 -5.64 -4.51
N ALA A 65 7.11 -6.33 -4.45
CA ALA A 65 7.05 -7.80 -4.43
C ALA A 65 7.62 -8.39 -5.72
N ASP A 66 7.21 -7.86 -6.89
CA ASP A 66 7.70 -8.28 -8.20
C ASP A 66 9.23 -8.09 -8.31
N GLU A 67 9.77 -6.94 -7.84
CA GLU A 67 11.21 -6.65 -7.82
C GLU A 67 12.01 -7.59 -6.89
N LEU A 68 11.40 -8.07 -5.82
CA LEU A 68 12.01 -9.02 -4.88
C LEU A 68 11.80 -10.48 -5.30
N ASN A 69 11.01 -10.74 -6.35
CA ASN A 69 10.53 -12.08 -6.71
C ASN A 69 9.79 -12.77 -5.53
N GLU A 70 9.02 -11.97 -4.78
CA GLU A 70 8.21 -12.39 -3.63
C GLU A 70 6.72 -12.39 -3.98
N LYS A 71 5.90 -13.06 -3.16
CA LYS A 71 4.44 -13.04 -3.33
C LYS A 71 3.82 -11.78 -2.71
N LEU A 72 2.75 -11.30 -3.34
CA LEU A 72 1.93 -10.24 -2.76
C LEU A 72 1.36 -10.70 -1.39
N PRO A 73 1.36 -9.84 -0.35
CA PRO A 73 0.85 -10.20 0.95
C PRO A 73 -0.68 -10.33 0.91
N ILE A 74 -1.27 -10.78 2.01
CA ILE A 74 -2.72 -10.76 2.12
C ILE A 74 -3.21 -9.30 2.21
N CYS A 75 -4.32 -9.00 1.55
CA CYS A 75 -5.01 -7.72 1.69
C CYS A 75 -6.19 -7.86 2.63
N GLU A 76 -6.31 -6.92 3.56
CA GLU A 76 -7.42 -6.81 4.51
C GLU A 76 -8.36 -5.72 4.03
N PHE A 77 -9.61 -6.08 3.77
CA PHE A 77 -10.69 -5.16 3.48
C PHE A 77 -11.61 -5.12 4.71
N ILE A 78 -11.78 -3.93 5.30
CA ILE A 78 -12.67 -3.72 6.44
C ILE A 78 -14.03 -3.28 5.88
N ASP A 79 -15.06 -4.09 6.08
CA ASP A 79 -16.42 -3.78 5.62
C ASP A 79 -17.29 -3.33 6.81
N GLU A 80 -17.71 -2.05 6.79
CA GLU A 80 -18.58 -1.47 7.82
C GLU A 80 -20.08 -1.66 7.51
N GLY A 81 -20.42 -2.33 6.40
CA GLY A 81 -21.78 -2.66 5.99
C GLY A 81 -22.47 -1.62 5.09
N ASP A 82 -21.77 -0.54 4.73
CA ASP A 82 -22.28 0.56 3.90
C ASP A 82 -21.37 0.86 2.68
N VAL A 83 -20.55 -0.11 2.27
CA VAL A 83 -19.68 0.02 1.09
C VAL A 83 -20.50 0.14 -0.20
N PHE A 84 -20.21 1.18 -0.97
CA PHE A 84 -20.85 1.42 -2.27
C PHE A 84 -20.61 0.25 -3.25
N PRO A 85 -21.63 -0.16 -4.04
CA PRO A 85 -21.48 -1.24 -5.03
C PRO A 85 -20.31 -1.02 -6.00
N GLU A 86 -20.05 0.22 -6.41
CA GLU A 86 -18.96 0.59 -7.31
C GLU A 86 -17.58 0.30 -6.70
N ILE A 87 -17.45 0.38 -5.38
CA ILE A 87 -16.21 -0.01 -4.68
C ILE A 87 -16.03 -1.52 -4.72
N TRP A 88 -17.10 -2.30 -4.55
CA TRP A 88 -17.03 -3.74 -4.70
C TRP A 88 -16.65 -4.16 -6.12
N GLU A 89 -17.22 -3.52 -7.14
CA GLU A 89 -16.85 -3.75 -8.53
C GLU A 89 -15.36 -3.47 -8.77
N PHE A 90 -14.88 -2.31 -8.29
CA PHE A 90 -13.48 -1.92 -8.41
C PHE A 90 -12.54 -2.90 -7.68
N VAL A 91 -12.85 -3.25 -6.44
CA VAL A 91 -12.02 -4.17 -5.64
C VAL A 91 -11.98 -5.56 -6.27
N ASN A 92 -13.12 -6.08 -6.72
CA ASN A 92 -13.17 -7.38 -7.38
C ASN A 92 -12.40 -7.38 -8.70
N GLU A 93 -12.51 -6.33 -9.50
CA GLU A 93 -11.75 -6.19 -10.76
C GLU A 93 -10.23 -6.25 -10.51
N TRP A 94 -9.73 -5.46 -9.56
CA TRP A 94 -8.30 -5.42 -9.27
C TRP A 94 -7.79 -6.63 -8.51
N LYS A 95 -8.65 -7.25 -7.69
CA LYS A 95 -8.35 -8.52 -7.03
C LYS A 95 -8.00 -9.58 -8.06
N GLU A 96 -8.82 -9.74 -9.10
CA GLU A 96 -8.56 -10.70 -10.17
C GLU A 96 -7.35 -10.30 -11.02
N LYS A 97 -7.27 -9.03 -11.44
CA LYS A 97 -6.17 -8.54 -12.29
C LYS A 97 -4.79 -8.66 -11.65
N TRP A 98 -4.70 -8.47 -10.33
CA TRP A 98 -3.42 -8.50 -9.61
C TRP A 98 -3.22 -9.76 -8.77
N GLY A 99 -4.15 -10.71 -8.80
CA GLY A 99 -4.07 -11.94 -8.01
C GLY A 99 -4.06 -11.69 -6.50
N VAL A 100 -4.82 -10.70 -6.04
CA VAL A 100 -4.86 -10.30 -4.63
C VAL A 100 -5.59 -11.36 -3.81
N ARG A 101 -4.94 -11.80 -2.72
CA ARG A 101 -5.59 -12.60 -1.69
C ARG A 101 -6.31 -11.66 -0.73
N LEU A 102 -7.61 -11.47 -0.94
CA LEU A 102 -8.43 -10.58 -0.14
C LEU A 102 -9.09 -11.34 1.01
N HIS A 103 -8.89 -10.85 2.23
CA HIS A 103 -9.65 -11.21 3.42
C HIS A 103 -10.59 -10.06 3.76
N ILE A 104 -11.85 -10.38 4.02
CA ILE A 104 -12.88 -9.41 4.40
C ILE A 104 -13.12 -9.60 5.89
N TYR A 105 -12.87 -8.53 6.65
CA TYR A 105 -13.10 -8.47 8.09
C TYR A 105 -14.39 -7.69 8.37
#